data_AF-A0A2V8CP46-F1
#
_entry.id   AF-A0A2V8CP46-F1
#
_cell.length_a   1.000
_cell.length_b   1.000
_cell.length_c   1.000
_cell.angle_alpha   90.00
_cell.angle_beta   90.00
_cell.angle_gamma   90.00
#
_symmetry.space_group_name_H-M   'P 1'
#
loop_
_entity.id
_entity.type
_entity.pdbx_description
1 polymer ?
#
loop_
_entity_poly.entity_id
_entity_poly.type
_entity_poly.pdbx_seq_one_letter_code
_entity_poly.pdbx_strand_id
1 'polypeptide(L)'
;MRASRSPTIVDDTGAATKRWLENWKRVGPVLDAERWRRLGAMRTGQRASMTLDLLSLWQPDRPGDDADALIRVQRAFALWRKKHI
;
A
#
# COMPACT_ATOMS: atom_id res chain seq x y z
N MET A 1 -45.99 26.11 3.81
CA MET A 1 -45.06 25.24 3.04
C MET A 1 -43.64 25.73 3.27
N ARG A 2 -42.82 24.97 4.03
CA ARG A 2 -41.39 25.28 4.25
C ARG A 2 -40.61 24.44 3.26
N ALA A 3 -39.88 25.08 2.34
CA ALA A 3 -39.04 24.39 1.39
C ALA A 3 -37.89 23.69 2.15
N SER A 4 -37.92 22.35 2.17
CA SER A 4 -36.78 21.54 2.60
C SER A 4 -35.66 21.72 1.58
N ARG A 5 -34.67 22.55 1.91
CA ARG A 5 -33.40 22.58 1.17
C ARG A 5 -32.64 21.30 1.51
N SER A 6 -32.66 20.32 0.62
CA SER A 6 -31.73 19.18 0.69
C SER A 6 -30.30 19.72 0.63
N PRO A 7 -29.40 19.36 1.57
CA PRO A 7 -28.02 19.80 1.52
C PRO A 7 -27.33 19.17 0.30
N THR A 8 -26.66 20.01 -0.47
CA THR A 8 -25.96 19.66 -1.71
C THR A 8 -24.75 18.77 -1.40
N ILE A 9 -24.87 17.46 -1.62
CA ILE A 9 -23.84 16.41 -1.36
C ILE A 9 -22.52 16.62 -2.14
N VAL A 10 -22.50 17.54 -3.11
CA VAL A 10 -21.44 17.64 -4.12
C VAL A 10 -20.20 18.43 -3.64
N ASP A 11 -20.33 19.34 -2.67
CA ASP A 11 -19.22 20.23 -2.24
C ASP A 11 -18.37 19.62 -1.10
N ASP A 12 -18.97 18.77 -0.26
CA ASP A 12 -18.30 18.18 0.91
C ASP A 12 -17.26 17.10 0.55
N THR A 13 -17.42 16.44 -0.59
CA THR A 13 -16.53 15.35 -1.03
C THR A 13 -15.14 15.88 -1.38
N GLY A 14 -15.07 17.04 -2.05
CA GLY A 14 -13.80 17.67 -2.42
C GLY A 14 -13.03 18.19 -1.20
N ALA A 15 -13.74 18.86 -0.28
CA ALA A 15 -13.16 19.36 0.96
C ALA A 15 -12.71 18.21 1.88
N ALA A 16 -13.48 17.13 1.99
CA ALA A 16 -13.10 15.94 2.74
C ALA A 16 -11.87 15.25 2.15
N THR A 17 -11.82 15.08 0.83
CA THR A 17 -10.67 14.48 0.12
C THR A 17 -9.42 15.33 0.33
N LYS A 18 -9.52 16.66 0.22
CA LYS A 18 -8.40 17.56 0.47
C LYS A 18 -7.88 17.45 1.91
N ARG A 19 -8.78 17.45 2.91
CA ARG A 19 -8.38 17.25 4.32
C ARG A 19 -7.72 15.89 4.55
N TRP A 20 -8.22 14.84 3.92
CA TRP A 20 -7.62 13.52 3.99
C TRP A 20 -6.21 13.51 3.39
N LEU A 21 -6.01 14.12 2.21
CA LEU A 21 -4.70 14.24 1.56
C LEU A 21 -3.70 15.05 2.40
N GLU A 22 -4.12 16.19 2.94
CA GLU A 22 -3.25 17.00 3.81
C GLU A 22 -2.87 16.25 5.09
N ASN A 23 -3.82 15.53 5.69
CA ASN A 23 -3.50 14.69 6.84
C ASN A 23 -2.55 13.55 6.44
N TRP A 24 -2.78 12.91 5.29
CA TRP A 24 -1.94 11.82 4.76
C TRP A 24 -0.50 12.28 4.51
N LYS A 25 -0.28 13.48 3.96
CA LYS A 25 1.07 14.05 3.79
C LYS A 25 1.84 14.14 5.11
N ARG A 26 1.13 14.42 6.21
CA ARG A 26 1.72 14.51 7.56
C ARG A 26 1.94 13.15 8.20
N VAL A 27 0.94 12.25 8.14
CA VAL A 27 1.01 10.96 8.86
C VAL A 27 1.66 9.84 8.04
N GLY A 28 1.62 9.93 6.71
CA GLY A 28 2.20 8.95 5.79
C GLY A 28 3.68 8.66 6.09
N PRO A 29 4.56 9.68 6.20
CA PRO A 29 5.95 9.46 6.55
C PRO A 29 6.15 8.77 7.91
N VAL A 30 5.31 9.07 8.90
CA VAL A 30 5.36 8.44 10.23
C VAL A 30 4.98 6.97 10.14
N LEU A 31 3.92 6.66 9.40
CA LEU A 31 3.46 5.29 9.18
C LEU A 31 4.48 4.47 8.38
N ASP A 32 5.15 5.09 7.40
CA ASP A 32 6.20 4.45 6.62
C ASP A 32 7.45 4.17 7.47
N ALA A 33 7.88 5.12 8.31
CA ALA A 33 8.98 4.91 9.24
C ALA A 33 8.68 3.75 10.21
N GLU A 34 7.46 3.71 10.76
CA GLU A 34 7.01 2.62 11.62
C GLU A 34 6.96 1.28 10.87
N ARG A 35 6.48 1.27 9.62
CA ARG A 35 6.48 0.06 8.78
C ARG A 35 7.90 -0.46 8.60
N TRP A 36 8.86 0.40 8.25
CA TRP A 36 10.25 0.01 8.08
C TRP A 36 10.88 -0.51 9.37
N ARG A 37 10.59 0.14 10.50
CA ARG A 37 11.06 -0.32 11.82
C ARG A 37 10.55 -1.72 12.14
N ARG A 38 9.27 -2.00 11.88
CA ARG A 38 8.68 -3.34 12.08
C ARG A 38 9.33 -4.38 11.16
N LEU A 39 9.49 -4.06 9.88
CA LEU A 39 10.14 -4.96 8.92
C LEU A 39 11.60 -5.27 9.29
N GLY A 40 12.34 -4.27 9.80
CA GLY A 40 13.70 -4.44 10.31
C GLY A 40 13.77 -5.34 11.54
N ALA A 41 12.77 -5.29 12.42
CA ALA A 41 12.68 -6.12 13.61
C ALA A 41 12.15 -7.54 13.36
N MET A 42 11.60 -7.83 12.18
CA MET A 42 11.04 -9.16 11.88
C MET A 42 12.13 -10.23 11.77
N ARG A 43 11.89 -11.38 12.40
CA ARG A 43 12.71 -12.58 12.21
C ARG A 43 12.52 -13.14 10.81
N THR A 44 13.52 -13.85 10.30
CA THR A 44 13.52 -14.40 8.94
C THR A 44 12.31 -15.31 8.66
N GLY A 45 11.92 -16.18 9.60
CA GLY A 45 10.73 -17.02 9.45
C GLY A 45 9.41 -16.23 9.36
N GLN A 46 9.31 -15.10 10.09
CA GLN A 46 8.15 -14.22 10.02
C GLN A 46 8.08 -13.50 8.67
N ARG A 47 9.22 -13.05 8.14
CA ARG A 47 9.29 -12.44 6.81
C ARG A 47 8.85 -13.42 5.72
N ALA A 48 9.31 -14.67 5.78
CA ALA A 48 8.92 -15.70 4.82
C ALA A 48 7.41 -15.98 4.83
N SER A 49 6.80 -16.14 6.02
CA SER A 49 5.35 -16.32 6.15
C SER A 49 4.58 -15.15 5.55
N MET A 50 4.95 -13.92 5.90
CA MET A 50 4.26 -12.72 5.42
C MET A 50 4.39 -12.55 3.90
N THR A 51 5.52 -12.94 3.31
CA THR A 51 5.70 -12.96 1.85
C THR A 51 4.79 -13.99 1.19
N LEU A 52 4.63 -15.19 1.76
CA LEU A 52 3.72 -16.20 1.24
C LEU A 52 2.26 -15.74 1.33
N ASP A 53 1.86 -15.11 2.44
CA ASP A 53 0.52 -14.54 2.59
C ASP A 53 0.24 -13.49 1.51
N LEU A 54 1.19 -12.59 1.26
CA LEU A 54 1.07 -11.58 0.20
C LEU A 54 0.97 -12.20 -1.20
N LEU A 55 1.76 -13.24 -1.49
CA LEU A 55 1.69 -13.95 -2.77
C LEU A 55 0.37 -14.69 -2.94
N SER A 56 -0.26 -15.15 -1.85
CA SER A 56 -1.56 -15.82 -1.90
C SER A 56 -2.70 -14.88 -2.32
N LEU A 57 -2.53 -13.56 -2.11
CA LEU A 57 -3.48 -12.53 -2.53
C LEU A 57 -3.30 -12.10 -3.99
N TRP A 58 -2.22 -12.53 -4.65
CA TRP A 58 -1.97 -12.17 -6.03
C TRP A 58 -2.94 -12.88 -6.97
N GLN A 59 -3.58 -12.11 -7.86
CA GLN A 59 -4.55 -12.59 -8.83
C GLN A 59 -4.00 -12.35 -10.24
N PRO A 60 -3.31 -13.33 -10.83
CA PRO A 60 -2.61 -13.17 -12.12
C PRO A 60 -3.54 -12.86 -13.29
N ASP A 61 -4.83 -13.22 -13.19
CA ASP A 61 -5.81 -13.02 -14.26
C ASP A 61 -6.55 -11.67 -14.17
N ARG A 62 -6.12 -10.76 -13.28
CA ARG A 62 -6.78 -9.47 -13.12
C ARG A 62 -6.44 -8.56 -14.33
N PRO A 63 -7.45 -8.05 -15.06
CA PRO A 63 -7.19 -7.14 -16.18
C PRO A 63 -6.41 -5.90 -15.72
N GLY A 64 -5.27 -5.64 -16.38
CA GLY A 64 -4.36 -4.53 -16.08
C GLY A 64 -3.28 -4.81 -15.03
N ASP A 65 -3.13 -6.06 -14.56
CA ASP A 65 -1.99 -6.49 -13.75
C ASP A 65 -0.95 -7.21 -14.63
N ASP A 66 0.06 -6.48 -15.10
CA ASP A 66 1.14 -7.03 -15.95
C ASP A 66 2.24 -7.75 -15.14
N ALA A 67 2.00 -8.03 -13.85
CA ALA A 67 2.96 -8.66 -12.93
C ALA A 67 4.29 -7.90 -12.75
N ASP A 68 4.33 -6.61 -13.10
CA ASP A 68 5.51 -5.75 -13.05
C ASP A 68 6.18 -5.71 -11.67
N ALA A 69 5.38 -5.68 -10.61
CA ALA A 69 5.86 -5.72 -9.24
C ALA A 69 6.56 -7.05 -8.91
N LEU A 70 6.03 -8.17 -9.39
CA LEU A 70 6.59 -9.50 -9.20
C LEU A 70 7.91 -9.66 -9.95
N ILE A 71 7.99 -9.14 -11.18
CA ILE A 71 9.24 -9.11 -11.96
C ILE A 71 10.33 -8.32 -11.21
N ARG A 72 9.98 -7.16 -10.63
CA ARG A 72 10.92 -6.37 -9.82
C ARG A 72 11.42 -7.12 -8.59
N VAL A 73 10.52 -7.83 -7.89
CA VAL A 73 10.89 -8.68 -6.75
C VAL A 73 11.83 -9.80 -7.17
N GLN A 74 11.54 -10.51 -8.26
CA GLN A 74 12.41 -11.56 -8.79
C GLN A 74 13.80 -11.03 -9.15
N ARG A 75 13.88 -9.85 -9.78
CA ARG A 75 15.14 -9.17 -10.09
C ARG A 75 15.94 -8.82 -8.84
N ALA A 76 15.29 -8.28 -7.80
CA ALA A 76 15.94 -7.97 -6.53
C ALA A 76 16.51 -9.23 -5.86
N PHE A 77 15.77 -10.33 -5.83
CA PHE A 77 16.26 -11.61 -5.32
C PHE A 77 17.40 -12.20 -6.16
N ALA A 78 17.37 -12.04 -7.49
CA ALA A 78 18.47 -12.48 -8.35
C ALA A 78 19.76 -11.68 -8.09
N LEU A 79 19.64 -10.36 -7.89
CA LEU A 79 20.77 -9.50 -7.50
C LEU A 79 21.31 -9.85 -6.12
N TRP A 80 20.43 -10.10 -5.15
CA TRP A 80 20.83 -10.53 -3.81
C TRP A 80 21.57 -11.87 -3.86
N ARG A 81 21.05 -12.87 -4.59
CA ARG A 81 21.70 -14.18 -4.74
C ARG A 81 23.10 -14.05 -5.32
N LYS A 82 23.29 -13.27 -6.39
CA LYS A 82 24.62 -13.02 -6.98
C LYS A 82 25.64 -12.41 -6.00
N LYS A 83 25.18 -11.73 -4.95
CA LYS A 83 26.05 -11.07 -3.97
C LYS A 83 26.40 -11.96 -2.78
N HIS A 84 25.61 -13.01 -2.54
CA HIS A 84 25.63 -13.76 -1.27
C HIS A 84 25.73 -15.29 -1.44
N ILE A 85 25.70 -15.79 -2.68
CA ILE A 85 25.96 -17.17 -3.09
C ILE A 85 27.03 -17.12 -4.18
#